data_AF-A0A8J8JKQ3-F1
#
_entry.id   AF-A0A8J8JKQ3-F1
#
_cell.length_a   1.000
_cell.length_b   1.000
_cell.length_c   1.000
_cell.angle_alpha   90.00
_cell.angle_beta   90.00
_cell.angle_gamma   90.00
#
_symmetry.space_group_name_H-M   'P 1'
#
loop_
_entity.id
_entity.type
_entity.pdbx_description
1 polymer ?
#
loop_
_entity_poly.entity_id
_entity_poly.type
_entity_poly.pdbx_seq_one_letter_code
_entity_poly.pdbx_strand_id
1 'polypeptide(L)'
;MELDDHAEELASDLGVDKEEVKSDLQNLVEYSVPVDEAKQSLRRKYGDGSSGGGATPSAKNVADVAPEDGNVTVTATVLTAGERSIRYQGSDHVIVEGQLADETGRIDYTAWEEFGLEPGDTITAGNAGVREWDGEPELNLGESTALSFESDSPDVPYEIGGEADLADLETGDRARTIEVSVLDCERRTIDGRDGETEILSGVLGDESGRLPFTNWDPAPEIEEGASVRIENAYVQEFRGVPEVNVSEFSRVSHLDREIDVGSDATTMDVGEAVRTGGIYDVELVGNAIAVRDGSGLIQRCPECYRVIQKGQCRTHGDVDGIDDLRVKAILDDGTGTVTAILDDDLTQQVYGGDLEDALEAAREAMDQEVVADAIRENVVGREYRVRGHLSVDEYGANLDAETFEESDDDPAARATAFLEEVDA
;
A
#
# COMPACT_ATOMS: atom_id res chain seq x y z
N MET A 1 33.75 26.52 -25.05
CA MET A 1 33.42 27.90 -25.46
C MET A 1 32.29 28.37 -24.56
N GLU A 2 31.19 27.61 -24.48
CA GLU A 2 30.02 27.91 -23.62
C GLU A 2 30.33 28.15 -22.12
N LEU A 3 31.14 27.30 -21.46
CA LEU A 3 31.46 27.50 -20.03
C LEU A 3 32.31 28.75 -19.73
N ASP A 4 33.17 29.16 -20.67
CA ASP A 4 34.02 30.35 -20.49
C ASP A 4 33.19 31.63 -20.62
N ASP A 5 32.23 31.62 -21.55
CA ASP A 5 31.26 32.71 -21.77
C ASP A 5 30.31 32.84 -20.56
N HIS A 6 29.81 31.72 -20.03
CA HIS A 6 28.99 31.71 -18.81
C HIS A 6 29.76 32.16 -17.56
N ALA A 7 31.02 31.78 -17.41
CA ALA A 7 31.85 32.23 -16.30
C ALA A 7 32.18 33.73 -16.41
N GLU A 8 32.40 34.25 -17.62
CA GLU A 8 32.66 35.67 -17.86
C GLU A 8 31.43 36.53 -17.55
N GLU A 9 30.25 36.12 -18.01
CA GLU A 9 28.98 36.77 -17.71
C GLU A 9 28.73 36.82 -16.19
N LEU A 10 28.88 35.68 -15.52
CA LEU A 10 28.61 35.56 -14.10
C LEU A 10 29.62 36.32 -13.22
N ALA A 11 30.90 36.28 -13.59
CA ALA A 11 31.95 37.02 -12.90
C ALA A 11 31.76 38.54 -13.05
N SER A 12 31.34 39.01 -14.24
CA SER A 12 31.02 40.41 -14.49
C SER A 12 29.80 40.88 -13.67
N ASP A 13 28.77 40.06 -13.56
CA ASP A 13 27.56 40.36 -12.79
C ASP A 13 27.82 40.46 -11.27
N LEU A 14 28.67 39.58 -10.75
CA LEU A 14 28.93 39.43 -9.31
C LEU A 14 30.15 40.23 -8.83
N GLY A 15 30.96 40.77 -9.74
CA GLY A 15 32.16 41.55 -9.42
C GLY A 15 33.30 40.73 -8.82
N VAL A 16 33.40 39.44 -9.20
CA VAL A 16 34.37 38.46 -8.70
C VAL A 16 35.33 38.01 -9.80
N ASP A 17 36.38 37.27 -9.44
CA ASP A 17 37.39 36.83 -10.40
C ASP A 17 36.84 35.77 -11.38
N LYS A 18 37.08 35.96 -12.68
CA LYS A 18 36.61 35.05 -13.75
C LYS A 18 37.20 33.65 -13.62
N GLU A 19 38.47 33.52 -13.28
CA GLU A 19 39.12 32.20 -13.19
C GLU A 19 38.62 31.44 -11.97
N GLU A 20 38.32 32.13 -10.87
CA GLU A 20 37.69 31.54 -9.68
C GLU A 20 36.27 31.04 -9.97
N VAL A 21 35.43 31.88 -10.57
CA VAL A 21 34.06 31.50 -10.99
C VAL A 21 34.09 30.37 -11.99
N LYS A 22 35.02 30.39 -12.95
CA LYS A 22 35.17 29.34 -13.95
C LYS A 22 35.59 28.02 -13.32
N SER A 23 36.54 28.04 -12.39
CA SER A 23 36.96 26.82 -11.68
C SER A 23 35.81 26.22 -10.88
N ASP A 24 35.02 27.04 -10.19
CA ASP A 24 33.89 26.55 -9.41
C ASP A 24 32.72 26.08 -10.29
N LEU A 25 32.46 26.77 -11.41
CA LEU A 25 31.47 26.35 -12.39
C LEU A 25 31.89 25.03 -13.05
N GLN A 26 33.19 24.88 -13.36
CA GLN A 26 33.76 23.64 -13.87
C GLN A 26 33.60 22.50 -12.86
N ASN A 27 33.90 22.75 -11.57
CA ASN A 27 33.69 21.76 -10.52
C ASN A 27 32.22 21.37 -10.44
N LEU A 28 31.28 22.31 -10.37
CA LEU A 28 29.85 21.97 -10.28
C LEU A 28 29.35 21.15 -11.47
N VAL A 29 29.81 21.49 -12.69
CA VAL A 29 29.48 20.72 -13.90
C VAL A 29 30.16 19.35 -13.91
N GLU A 30 31.37 19.21 -13.36
CA GLU A 30 32.06 17.92 -13.20
C GLU A 30 31.29 16.95 -12.29
N TYR A 31 30.55 17.48 -11.32
CA TYR A 31 29.63 16.71 -10.47
C TYR A 31 28.19 16.67 -11.02
N SER A 32 28.03 16.88 -12.33
CA SER A 32 26.74 16.79 -13.03
C SER A 32 25.67 17.74 -12.46
N VAL A 33 26.05 18.95 -12.04
CA VAL A 33 25.08 20.01 -11.74
C VAL A 33 24.78 20.78 -13.04
N PRO A 34 23.50 20.98 -13.44
CA PRO A 34 23.16 21.78 -14.62
C PRO A 34 23.73 23.20 -14.54
N VAL A 35 24.12 23.74 -15.69
CA VAL A 35 24.84 25.04 -15.77
C VAL A 35 24.05 26.19 -15.13
N ASP A 36 22.73 26.21 -15.28
CA ASP A 36 21.91 27.28 -14.72
C ASP A 36 21.76 27.19 -13.19
N GLU A 37 21.66 25.98 -12.62
CA GLU A 37 21.68 25.81 -11.17
C GLU A 37 23.10 26.04 -10.61
N ALA A 38 24.13 25.64 -11.33
CA ALA A 38 25.51 25.94 -10.97
C ALA A 38 25.74 27.47 -10.92
N LYS A 39 25.21 28.23 -11.89
CA LYS A 39 25.20 29.71 -11.85
C LYS A 39 24.44 30.23 -10.64
N GLN A 40 23.25 29.70 -10.32
CA GLN A 40 22.48 30.12 -9.15
C GLN A 40 23.21 29.83 -7.83
N SER A 41 23.85 28.66 -7.72
CA SER A 41 24.66 28.27 -6.56
C SER A 41 25.84 29.22 -6.37
N LEU A 42 26.52 29.60 -7.45
CA LEU A 42 27.59 30.61 -7.41
C LEU A 42 27.06 32.01 -7.10
N ARG A 43 25.87 32.40 -7.60
CA ARG A 43 25.21 33.66 -7.20
C ARG A 43 24.90 33.69 -5.71
N ARG A 44 24.50 32.57 -5.10
CA ARG A 44 24.31 32.47 -3.65
C ARG A 44 25.65 32.55 -2.90
N LYS A 45 26.67 31.84 -3.38
CA LYS A 45 28.03 31.82 -2.80
C LYS A 45 28.71 33.20 -2.79
N TYR A 46 28.55 33.97 -3.87
CA TYR A 46 29.25 35.24 -4.07
C TYR A 46 28.35 36.48 -3.87
N GLY A 47 27.02 36.34 -3.90
CA GLY A 47 26.06 37.44 -3.92
C GLY A 47 25.53 37.89 -2.56
N ASP A 48 25.62 37.07 -1.52
CA ASP A 48 25.25 37.47 -0.15
C ASP A 48 26.37 37.12 0.81
N GLY A 49 26.81 38.07 1.63
CA GLY A 49 28.03 38.00 2.45
C GLY A 49 28.02 36.97 3.59
N SER A 50 27.18 35.94 3.49
CA SER A 50 27.22 34.75 4.35
C SER A 50 28.05 33.67 3.67
N SER A 51 29.23 33.42 4.23
CA SER A 51 30.03 32.23 4.00
C SER A 51 29.30 30.97 4.50
N GLY A 52 28.26 30.55 3.76
CA GLY A 52 27.66 29.23 3.80
C GLY A 52 28.04 28.54 2.51
N GLY A 53 28.95 27.57 2.57
CA GLY A 53 29.39 26.84 1.39
C GLY A 53 28.21 26.17 0.71
N GLY A 54 27.90 26.59 -0.52
CA GLY A 54 27.14 25.78 -1.46
C GLY A 54 28.00 24.57 -1.80
N ALA A 55 27.90 23.53 -0.98
CA ALA A 55 28.58 22.27 -1.22
C ALA A 55 28.05 21.70 -2.52
N THR A 56 28.98 21.32 -3.40
CA THR A 56 28.68 20.42 -4.51
C THR A 56 27.88 19.23 -3.98
N PRO A 57 26.76 18.82 -4.61
CA PRO A 57 26.01 17.64 -4.21
C PRO A 57 26.96 16.47 -4.03
N SER A 58 26.98 15.87 -2.83
CA SER A 58 27.87 14.76 -2.56
C SER A 58 27.35 13.52 -3.29
N ALA A 59 28.25 12.83 -4.00
CA ALA A 59 27.95 11.49 -4.48
C ALA A 59 27.70 10.57 -3.27
N LYS A 60 26.60 9.83 -3.30
CA LYS A 60 26.21 8.86 -2.27
C LYS A 60 25.78 7.55 -2.90
N ASN A 61 25.99 6.45 -2.18
CA ASN A 61 25.31 5.21 -2.49
C ASN A 61 23.85 5.32 -2.05
N VAL A 62 22.99 4.52 -2.65
CA VAL A 62 21.54 4.53 -2.41
C VAL A 62 21.21 4.35 -0.92
N ALA A 63 21.83 3.39 -0.24
CA ALA A 63 21.57 3.12 1.18
C ALA A 63 22.07 4.22 2.14
N ASP A 64 22.92 5.14 1.67
CA ASP A 64 23.48 6.23 2.48
C ASP A 64 22.66 7.54 2.35
N VAL A 65 21.61 7.54 1.52
CA VAL A 65 20.68 8.67 1.39
C VAL A 65 19.74 8.68 2.59
N ALA A 66 19.59 9.85 3.24
CA ALA A 66 18.79 10.04 4.43
C ALA A 66 17.78 11.19 4.24
N PRO A 67 16.63 11.18 4.94
CA PRO A 67 15.60 12.22 4.80
C PRO A 67 16.09 13.66 5.05
N GLU A 68 17.09 13.84 5.92
CA GLU A 68 17.69 15.15 6.20
C GLU A 68 18.68 15.65 5.14
N ASP A 69 18.98 14.84 4.12
CA ASP A 69 19.87 15.26 3.05
C ASP A 69 19.26 16.38 2.20
N GLY A 70 20.14 17.23 1.65
CA GLY A 70 19.76 18.19 0.61
C GLY A 70 19.78 17.53 -0.76
N ASN A 71 20.45 18.17 -1.71
CA ASN A 71 20.62 17.58 -3.04
C ASN A 71 21.82 16.61 -3.04
N VAL A 72 21.65 15.47 -3.69
CA VAL A 72 22.65 14.39 -3.80
C VAL A 72 22.93 14.05 -5.26
N THR A 73 24.02 13.31 -5.48
CA THR A 73 24.28 12.64 -6.76
C THR A 73 24.28 11.14 -6.53
N VAL A 74 23.46 10.40 -7.29
CA VAL A 74 23.32 8.94 -7.17
C VAL A 74 23.48 8.30 -8.54
N THR A 75 24.26 7.23 -8.61
CA THR A 75 24.34 6.37 -9.80
C THR A 75 23.66 5.04 -9.49
N ALA A 76 22.61 4.69 -10.24
CA ALA A 76 21.77 3.55 -9.94
C ALA A 76 21.08 3.00 -11.20
N THR A 77 20.64 1.76 -11.15
CA THR A 77 19.79 1.13 -12.15
C THR A 77 18.32 1.42 -11.86
N VAL A 78 17.56 1.79 -12.89
CA VAL A 78 16.10 1.93 -12.84
C VAL A 78 15.48 0.54 -12.74
N LEU A 79 14.84 0.25 -11.62
CA LEU A 79 14.10 -1.00 -11.44
C LEU A 79 12.71 -0.90 -12.05
N THR A 80 11.98 0.18 -11.74
CA THR A 80 10.63 0.43 -12.26
C THR A 80 10.49 1.88 -12.71
N ALA A 81 9.60 2.11 -13.68
CA ALA A 81 9.25 3.45 -14.15
C ALA A 81 7.80 3.42 -14.64
N GLY A 82 6.93 4.17 -13.98
CA GLY A 82 5.50 4.24 -14.28
C GLY A 82 4.99 5.67 -14.24
N GLU A 83 3.97 5.94 -15.03
CA GLU A 83 3.34 7.26 -15.09
C GLU A 83 2.12 7.32 -14.17
N ARG A 84 1.91 8.49 -13.56
CA ARG A 84 0.66 8.81 -12.87
C ARG A 84 0.33 10.29 -12.94
N SER A 85 -0.95 10.59 -12.81
CA SER A 85 -1.42 11.95 -12.57
C SER A 85 -1.41 12.25 -11.05
N ILE A 86 -0.85 13.39 -10.69
CA ILE A 86 -0.94 13.96 -9.35
C ILE A 86 -1.48 15.37 -9.41
N ARG A 87 -2.29 15.73 -8.42
CA ARG A 87 -2.80 17.11 -8.31
C ARG A 87 -1.89 17.91 -7.40
N TYR A 88 -1.15 18.84 -7.99
CA TYR A 88 -0.23 19.72 -7.30
C TYR A 88 -0.61 21.19 -7.54
N GLN A 89 -0.73 21.97 -6.46
CA GLN A 89 -1.14 23.39 -6.50
C GLN A 89 -2.44 23.69 -7.27
N GLY A 90 -3.32 22.70 -7.42
CA GLY A 90 -4.63 22.83 -8.06
C GLY A 90 -4.66 22.47 -9.55
N SER A 91 -3.51 22.17 -10.16
CA SER A 91 -3.38 21.59 -11.50
C SER A 91 -2.98 20.12 -11.44
N ASP A 92 -3.35 19.37 -12.48
CA ASP A 92 -2.91 17.99 -12.67
C ASP A 92 -1.56 18.00 -13.39
N HIS A 93 -0.63 17.20 -12.87
CA HIS A 93 0.71 17.01 -13.41
C HIS A 93 0.92 15.51 -13.62
N VAL A 94 1.44 15.15 -14.80
CA VAL A 94 1.92 13.79 -15.05
C VAL A 94 3.35 13.71 -14.55
N ILE A 95 3.62 12.71 -13.72
CA ILE A 95 4.95 12.41 -13.19
C ILE A 95 5.33 10.97 -13.57
N VAL A 96 6.63 10.70 -13.59
CA VAL A 96 7.16 9.34 -13.63
C VAL A 96 7.64 8.98 -12.22
N GLU A 97 7.27 7.82 -11.72
CA GLU A 97 7.72 7.31 -10.43
C GLU A 97 8.14 5.85 -10.52
N GLY A 98 8.97 5.42 -9.57
CA GLY A 98 9.47 4.06 -9.52
C GLY A 98 10.61 3.91 -8.53
N GLN A 99 11.42 2.86 -8.72
CA GLN A 99 12.55 2.55 -7.84
C GLN A 99 13.88 2.58 -8.60
N LEU A 100 14.90 3.11 -7.93
CA LEU A 100 16.29 3.03 -8.34
C LEU A 100 17.04 2.09 -7.38
N ALA A 101 18.07 1.40 -7.87
CA ALA A 101 18.89 0.55 -7.03
C ALA A 101 20.37 0.57 -7.41
N ASP A 102 21.22 0.38 -6.41
CA ASP A 102 22.63 0.05 -6.58
C ASP A 102 22.98 -1.21 -5.76
N GLU A 103 24.27 -1.54 -5.63
CA GLU A 103 24.74 -2.68 -4.84
C GLU A 103 24.41 -2.57 -3.34
N THR A 104 24.07 -1.37 -2.85
CA THR A 104 23.86 -1.06 -1.44
C THR A 104 22.39 -1.06 -1.03
N GLY A 105 21.47 -0.73 -1.93
CA GLY A 105 20.05 -0.64 -1.60
C GLY A 105 19.14 -0.22 -2.75
N ARG A 106 17.86 0.02 -2.39
CA ARG A 106 16.82 0.58 -3.26
C ARG A 106 16.34 1.93 -2.69
N ILE A 107 15.92 2.82 -3.56
CA ILE A 107 15.28 4.08 -3.17
C ILE A 107 14.18 4.43 -4.17
N ASP A 108 13.06 4.89 -3.66
CA ASP A 108 11.97 5.41 -4.47
C ASP A 108 12.38 6.74 -5.12
N TYR A 109 11.82 7.04 -6.28
CA TYR A 109 11.98 8.34 -6.92
C TYR A 109 10.67 8.87 -7.51
N THR A 110 10.58 10.19 -7.58
CA THR A 110 9.59 10.92 -8.39
C THR A 110 10.31 11.84 -9.36
N ALA A 111 10.04 11.68 -10.65
CA ALA A 111 10.48 12.55 -11.72
C ALA A 111 9.34 13.47 -12.17
N TRP A 112 9.57 14.77 -12.05
CA TRP A 112 8.63 15.84 -12.42
C TRP A 112 8.78 16.29 -13.87
N GLU A 113 9.84 15.85 -14.53
CA GLU A 113 10.16 16.13 -15.93
C GLU A 113 10.25 14.80 -16.70
N GLU A 114 10.07 14.86 -18.01
CA GLU A 114 10.25 13.71 -18.89
C GLU A 114 11.75 13.44 -19.12
N PHE A 115 12.32 12.51 -18.35
CA PHE A 115 13.70 12.05 -18.53
C PHE A 115 13.83 10.85 -19.47
N GLY A 116 12.73 10.18 -19.82
CA GLY A 116 12.73 8.98 -20.65
C GLY A 116 13.36 7.76 -19.98
N LEU A 117 13.06 7.56 -18.69
CA LEU A 117 13.56 6.43 -17.90
C LEU A 117 12.82 5.14 -18.27
N GLU A 118 13.56 4.08 -18.56
CA GLU A 118 13.03 2.74 -18.79
C GLU A 118 13.63 1.74 -17.77
N PRO A 119 12.88 0.72 -17.33
CA PRO A 119 13.43 -0.35 -16.51
C PRO A 119 14.69 -0.97 -17.13
N GLY A 120 15.76 -1.03 -16.36
CA GLY A 120 17.07 -1.53 -16.76
C GLY A 120 18.07 -0.45 -17.17
N ASP A 121 17.63 0.78 -17.38
CA ASP A 121 18.54 1.90 -17.59
C ASP A 121 19.46 2.09 -16.39
N THR A 122 20.72 2.37 -16.65
CA THR A 122 21.65 2.83 -15.61
C THR A 122 21.82 4.32 -15.75
N ILE A 123 21.52 5.05 -14.69
CA ILE A 123 21.52 6.51 -14.68
C ILE A 123 22.46 7.05 -13.61
N THR A 124 23.05 8.21 -13.87
CA THR A 124 23.56 9.10 -12.83
C THR A 124 22.63 10.30 -12.73
N ALA A 125 21.93 10.40 -11.59
CA ALA A 125 21.08 11.51 -11.24
C ALA A 125 21.88 12.52 -10.40
N GLY A 126 22.45 13.52 -11.07
CA GLY A 126 23.18 14.61 -10.44
C GLY A 126 22.25 15.68 -9.90
N ASN A 127 22.52 16.16 -8.68
CA ASN A 127 21.73 17.21 -8.03
C ASN A 127 20.24 16.84 -7.87
N ALA A 128 19.95 15.56 -7.61
CA ALA A 128 18.63 15.08 -7.23
C ALA A 128 18.27 15.58 -5.82
N GLY A 129 17.08 16.15 -5.63
CA GLY A 129 16.62 16.56 -4.30
C GLY A 129 16.23 15.34 -3.48
N VAL A 130 16.43 15.38 -2.16
CA VAL A 130 15.92 14.34 -1.25
C VAL A 130 14.70 14.89 -0.51
N ARG A 131 13.65 14.08 -0.37
CA ARG A 131 12.46 14.39 0.44
C ARG A 131 12.10 13.22 1.34
N GLU A 132 11.50 13.51 2.48
CA GLU A 132 10.90 12.48 3.33
C GLU A 132 9.50 12.12 2.83
N TRP A 133 9.21 10.82 2.72
CA TRP A 133 7.90 10.28 2.46
C TRP A 133 7.66 9.09 3.39
N ASP A 134 6.63 9.20 4.24
CA ASP A 134 6.29 8.19 5.24
C ASP A 134 7.47 7.74 6.14
N GLY A 135 8.38 8.68 6.44
CA GLY A 135 9.58 8.45 7.24
C GLY A 135 10.80 7.98 6.45
N GLU A 136 10.64 7.61 5.18
CA GLU A 136 11.71 7.12 4.31
C GLU A 136 12.19 8.19 3.31
N PRO A 137 13.46 8.15 2.87
CA PRO A 137 13.97 9.07 1.87
C PRO A 137 13.48 8.71 0.46
N GLU A 138 13.08 9.72 -0.32
CA GLU A 138 12.73 9.60 -1.73
C GLU A 138 13.52 10.61 -2.57
N LEU A 139 14.01 10.19 -3.75
CA LEU A 139 14.67 11.08 -4.70
C LEU A 139 13.64 11.86 -5.53
N ASN A 140 13.85 13.16 -5.64
CA ASN A 140 13.03 14.07 -6.43
C ASN A 140 13.86 14.59 -7.61
N LEU A 141 13.51 14.15 -8.81
CA LEU A 141 14.17 14.52 -10.06
C LEU A 141 13.34 15.63 -10.74
N GLY A 142 13.92 16.82 -10.87
CA GLY A 142 13.23 17.97 -11.46
C GLY A 142 14.12 18.75 -12.42
N GLU A 143 13.71 19.97 -12.78
CA GLU A 143 14.43 20.84 -13.74
C GLU A 143 15.93 21.03 -13.42
N SER A 144 16.31 20.96 -12.15
CA SER A 144 17.68 21.15 -11.67
C SER A 144 18.50 19.86 -11.58
N THR A 145 17.91 18.71 -11.93
CA THR A 145 18.58 17.41 -11.95
C THR A 145 19.27 17.22 -13.30
N ALA A 146 20.57 16.94 -13.31
CA ALA A 146 21.23 16.48 -14.54
C ALA A 146 21.24 14.96 -14.56
N LEU A 147 20.63 14.39 -15.59
CA LEU A 147 20.56 12.95 -15.77
C LEU A 147 21.52 12.52 -16.89
N SER A 148 22.40 11.57 -16.62
CA SER A 148 23.21 10.89 -17.64
C SER A 148 22.90 9.41 -17.67
N PHE A 149 22.83 8.83 -18.87
CA PHE A 149 22.68 7.40 -19.08
C PHE A 149 24.05 6.77 -19.23
N GLU A 150 24.32 5.76 -18.42
CA GLU A 150 25.57 5.02 -18.40
C GLU A 150 25.42 3.72 -19.19
N SER A 151 26.50 3.30 -19.85
CA SER A 151 26.51 2.07 -20.66
C SER A 151 26.78 0.83 -19.82
N ASP A 152 27.45 1.02 -18.68
CA ASP A 152 27.82 -0.05 -17.75
C ASP A 152 26.74 -0.16 -16.68
N SER A 153 26.09 -1.31 -16.58
CA SER A 153 25.08 -1.55 -15.55
C SER A 153 25.72 -2.16 -14.30
N PRO A 154 25.49 -1.57 -13.11
CA PRO A 154 25.89 -2.21 -11.85
C PRO A 154 25.16 -3.55 -11.68
N ASP A 155 25.80 -4.49 -11.00
CA ASP A 155 25.20 -5.79 -10.67
C ASP A 155 24.32 -5.60 -9.44
N VAL A 156 23.01 -5.40 -9.67
CA VAL A 156 22.03 -5.17 -8.60
C VAL A 156 21.33 -6.47 -8.21
N PRO A 157 21.16 -6.77 -6.92
CA PRO A 157 20.53 -8.02 -6.46
C PRO A 157 19.00 -7.98 -6.53
N TYR A 158 18.42 -7.13 -7.38
CA TYR A 158 16.99 -6.86 -7.46
C TYR A 158 16.47 -7.15 -8.87
N GLU A 159 15.22 -7.57 -8.96
CA GLU A 159 14.58 -7.77 -10.26
C GLU A 159 14.30 -6.43 -10.93
N ILE A 160 14.59 -6.38 -12.23
CA ILE A 160 14.35 -5.23 -13.09
C ILE A 160 12.98 -5.42 -13.74
N GLY A 161 12.14 -4.39 -13.66
CA GLY A 161 10.76 -4.42 -14.08
C GLY A 161 9.81 -4.44 -12.89
N GLY A 162 8.51 -4.31 -13.19
CA GLY A 162 7.45 -4.24 -12.19
C GLY A 162 6.75 -5.56 -11.89
N GLU A 163 7.18 -6.68 -12.48
CA GLU A 163 6.50 -7.98 -12.28
C GLU A 163 6.43 -8.33 -10.79
N ALA A 164 5.25 -8.70 -10.32
CA ALA A 164 5.02 -9.13 -8.95
C ALA A 164 3.79 -10.05 -8.90
N ASP A 165 3.82 -10.97 -7.95
CA ASP A 165 2.62 -11.70 -7.52
C ASP A 165 1.85 -10.85 -6.50
N LEU A 166 0.54 -11.09 -6.34
CA LEU A 166 -0.32 -10.29 -5.45
C LEU A 166 0.16 -10.32 -3.99
N ALA A 167 0.72 -11.43 -3.50
CA ALA A 167 1.20 -11.56 -2.13
C ALA A 167 2.45 -10.72 -1.83
N ASP A 168 3.22 -10.33 -2.86
CA ASP A 168 4.43 -9.52 -2.73
C ASP A 168 4.14 -8.02 -2.83
N LEU A 169 2.89 -7.62 -3.12
CA LEU A 169 2.50 -6.22 -3.26
C LEU A 169 2.36 -5.54 -1.90
N GLU A 170 3.09 -4.44 -1.74
CA GLU A 170 3.06 -3.62 -0.51
C GLU A 170 2.43 -2.25 -0.77
N THR A 171 1.80 -1.66 0.26
CA THR A 171 1.31 -0.28 0.19
C THR A 171 2.43 0.67 -0.20
N GLY A 172 2.21 1.48 -1.22
CA GLY A 172 3.21 2.41 -1.75
C GLY A 172 3.97 1.87 -2.96
N ASP A 173 3.78 0.60 -3.33
CA ASP A 173 4.30 0.06 -4.58
C ASP A 173 3.74 0.79 -5.80
N ARG A 174 4.61 0.98 -6.80
CA ARG A 174 4.34 1.77 -8.01
C ARG A 174 4.86 1.04 -9.22
N ALA A 175 4.27 1.32 -10.38
CA ALA A 175 4.70 0.79 -11.65
C ALA A 175 4.79 -0.75 -11.67
N ARG A 176 3.87 -1.41 -10.95
CA ARG A 176 3.80 -2.87 -10.86
C ARG A 176 3.09 -3.44 -12.08
N THR A 177 3.48 -4.66 -12.42
CA THR A 177 2.87 -5.45 -13.47
C THR A 177 2.44 -6.77 -12.88
N ILE A 178 1.16 -7.10 -13.02
CA ILE A 178 0.57 -8.30 -12.43
C ILE A 178 -0.22 -9.07 -13.49
N GLU A 179 -0.22 -10.40 -13.39
CA GLU A 179 -1.04 -11.30 -14.19
C GLU A 179 -2.03 -12.01 -13.28
N VAL A 180 -3.31 -11.70 -13.44
CA VAL A 180 -4.35 -12.04 -12.45
C VAL A 180 -5.64 -12.51 -13.12
N SER A 181 -6.44 -13.27 -12.39
CA SER A 181 -7.84 -13.50 -12.69
C SER A 181 -8.70 -12.45 -11.97
N VAL A 182 -9.67 -11.88 -12.67
CA VAL A 182 -10.71 -11.04 -12.07
C VAL A 182 -11.75 -11.95 -11.43
N LEU A 183 -11.81 -11.98 -10.10
CA LEU A 183 -12.71 -12.86 -9.34
C LEU A 183 -14.08 -12.23 -9.11
N ASP A 184 -14.10 -10.93 -8.89
CA ASP A 184 -15.30 -10.11 -8.71
C ASP A 184 -15.07 -8.77 -9.39
N CYS A 185 -16.13 -8.19 -9.98
CA CYS A 185 -16.02 -6.89 -10.63
C CYS A 185 -17.38 -6.19 -10.67
N GLU A 186 -17.51 -5.15 -9.85
CA GLU A 186 -18.67 -4.29 -9.80
C GLU A 186 -18.39 -2.93 -10.42
N ARG A 187 -19.33 -2.43 -11.23
CA ARG A 187 -19.30 -1.05 -11.73
C ARG A 187 -20.05 -0.14 -10.79
N ARG A 188 -19.41 0.96 -10.37
CA ARG A 188 -19.98 1.90 -9.40
C ARG A 188 -19.73 3.34 -9.82
N THR A 189 -20.63 4.22 -9.42
CA THR A 189 -20.44 5.68 -9.52
C THR A 189 -20.15 6.21 -8.12
N ILE A 190 -19.04 6.92 -7.97
CA ILE A 190 -18.63 7.54 -6.71
C ILE A 190 -18.60 9.05 -6.85
N ASP A 191 -19.00 9.76 -5.79
CA ASP A 191 -18.86 11.20 -5.71
C ASP A 191 -17.45 11.56 -5.25
N GLY A 192 -16.61 11.93 -6.22
CA GLY A 192 -15.26 12.42 -5.98
C GLY A 192 -15.21 13.94 -5.82
N ARG A 193 -13.99 14.44 -5.58
CA ARG A 193 -13.72 15.90 -5.49
C ARG A 193 -14.08 16.64 -6.78
N ASP A 194 -13.93 15.99 -7.92
CA ASP A 194 -14.17 16.56 -9.25
C ASP A 194 -15.56 16.17 -9.82
N GLY A 195 -16.43 15.63 -8.96
CA GLY A 195 -17.79 15.21 -9.29
C GLY A 195 -17.93 13.68 -9.34
N GLU A 196 -19.04 13.24 -9.94
CA GLU A 196 -19.31 11.81 -10.13
C GLU A 196 -18.26 11.18 -11.07
N THR A 197 -17.66 10.07 -10.61
CA THR A 197 -16.67 9.27 -11.36
C THR A 197 -17.17 7.83 -11.43
N GLU A 198 -17.15 7.24 -12.61
CA GLU A 198 -17.43 5.80 -12.79
C GLU A 198 -16.14 5.01 -12.59
N ILE A 199 -16.19 3.99 -11.74
CA ILE A 199 -15.08 3.10 -11.43
C ILE A 199 -15.51 1.64 -11.56
N LEU A 200 -14.54 0.75 -11.73
CA LEU A 200 -14.70 -0.67 -11.41
C LEU A 200 -14.04 -0.94 -10.06
N SER A 201 -14.66 -1.78 -9.25
CA SER A 201 -14.08 -2.27 -7.99
C SER A 201 -14.37 -3.75 -7.84
N GLY A 202 -13.48 -4.51 -7.24
CA GLY A 202 -13.70 -5.94 -7.02
C GLY A 202 -12.46 -6.61 -6.47
N VAL A 203 -12.26 -7.87 -6.83
CA VAL A 203 -11.16 -8.71 -6.32
C VAL A 203 -10.36 -9.31 -7.47
N LEU A 204 -9.04 -9.20 -7.38
CA LEU A 204 -8.08 -9.89 -8.24
C LEU A 204 -7.51 -11.09 -7.48
N GLY A 205 -7.20 -12.17 -8.20
CA GLY A 205 -6.55 -13.34 -7.64
C GLY A 205 -5.50 -13.94 -8.56
N ASP A 206 -4.46 -14.51 -7.96
CA ASP A 206 -3.45 -15.34 -8.60
C ASP A 206 -3.09 -16.54 -7.71
N GLU A 207 -1.98 -17.23 -8.00
CA GLU A 207 -1.56 -18.39 -7.22
C GLU A 207 -1.05 -18.01 -5.82
N SER A 208 -0.67 -16.76 -5.62
CA SER A 208 -0.10 -16.24 -4.37
C SER A 208 -1.19 -15.74 -3.40
N GLY A 209 -2.33 -15.28 -3.92
CA GLY A 209 -3.43 -14.81 -3.08
C GLY A 209 -4.45 -13.95 -3.81
N ARG A 210 -5.10 -13.07 -3.04
CA ARG A 210 -6.14 -12.16 -3.52
C ARG A 210 -5.91 -10.77 -2.97
N LEU A 211 -6.24 -9.75 -3.77
CA LEU A 211 -6.25 -8.36 -3.35
C LEU A 211 -7.47 -7.64 -3.92
N PRO A 212 -8.00 -6.65 -3.19
CA PRO A 212 -9.02 -5.77 -3.74
C PRO A 212 -8.39 -4.90 -4.83
N PHE A 213 -9.21 -4.45 -5.76
CA PHE A 213 -8.78 -3.47 -6.74
C PHE A 213 -9.79 -2.36 -6.96
N THR A 214 -9.26 -1.20 -7.37
CA THR A 214 -10.04 -0.09 -7.94
C THR A 214 -9.48 0.24 -9.32
N ASN A 215 -10.32 0.21 -10.34
CA ASN A 215 -10.01 0.79 -11.65
C ASN A 215 -10.72 2.14 -11.82
N TRP A 216 -9.91 3.20 -11.85
CA TRP A 216 -10.35 4.59 -11.97
C TRP A 216 -10.75 4.98 -13.39
N ASP A 217 -10.27 4.25 -14.41
CA ASP A 217 -10.67 4.40 -15.82
C ASP A 217 -11.16 3.04 -16.35
N PRO A 218 -12.47 2.74 -16.23
CA PRO A 218 -13.04 1.43 -16.51
C PRO A 218 -12.59 0.80 -17.84
N ALA A 219 -11.65 -0.14 -17.73
CA ALA A 219 -11.11 -0.91 -18.84
C ALA A 219 -12.03 -2.08 -19.17
N PRO A 220 -12.46 -2.27 -20.43
CA PRO A 220 -13.38 -3.33 -20.82
C PRO A 220 -12.81 -4.74 -20.64
N GLU A 221 -11.48 -4.88 -20.58
CA GLU A 221 -10.79 -6.14 -20.34
C GLU A 221 -11.00 -6.66 -18.90
N ILE A 222 -11.29 -5.76 -17.95
CA ILE A 222 -11.59 -6.12 -16.55
C ILE A 222 -13.06 -6.47 -16.43
N GLU A 223 -13.35 -7.76 -16.59
CA GLU A 223 -14.66 -8.36 -16.37
C GLU A 223 -14.52 -9.64 -15.53
N GLU A 224 -15.54 -9.96 -14.73
CA GLU A 224 -15.54 -11.15 -13.87
C GLU A 224 -15.21 -12.43 -14.70
N GLY A 225 -14.24 -13.20 -14.23
CA GLY A 225 -13.73 -14.42 -14.87
C GLY A 225 -12.65 -14.19 -15.94
N ALA A 226 -12.30 -12.94 -16.28
CA ALA A 226 -11.22 -12.67 -17.23
C ALA A 226 -9.83 -12.87 -16.59
N SER A 227 -8.90 -13.45 -17.34
CA SER A 227 -7.47 -13.41 -17.02
C SER A 227 -6.83 -12.22 -17.75
N VAL A 228 -6.19 -11.33 -17.00
CA VAL A 228 -5.65 -10.08 -17.50
C VAL A 228 -4.23 -9.85 -17.01
N ARG A 229 -3.45 -9.14 -17.83
CA ARG A 229 -2.19 -8.53 -17.45
C ARG A 229 -2.41 -7.03 -17.30
N ILE A 230 -2.06 -6.50 -16.13
CA ILE A 230 -2.19 -5.09 -15.79
C ILE A 230 -0.78 -4.54 -15.60
N GLU A 231 -0.35 -3.67 -16.51
CA GLU A 231 0.94 -2.98 -16.44
C GLU A 231 0.75 -1.58 -15.86
N ASN A 232 1.73 -1.08 -15.09
CA ASN A 232 1.69 0.21 -14.41
C ASN A 232 0.50 0.34 -13.43
N ALA A 233 0.29 -0.70 -12.63
CA ALA A 233 -0.55 -0.62 -11.43
C ALA A 233 0.22 0.03 -10.27
N TYR A 234 -0.50 0.66 -9.37
CA TYR A 234 0.04 1.17 -8.10
C TYR A 234 -0.77 0.63 -6.93
N VAL A 235 -0.16 0.59 -5.75
CA VAL A 235 -0.76 -0.05 -4.58
C VAL A 235 -0.97 1.00 -3.49
N GLN A 236 -2.19 1.09 -2.97
CA GLN A 236 -2.54 1.99 -1.87
C GLN A 236 -3.22 1.22 -0.75
N GLU A 237 -3.13 1.74 0.47
CA GLU A 237 -3.88 1.15 1.58
C GLU A 237 -5.38 1.46 1.43
N PHE A 238 -6.20 0.42 1.47
CA PHE A 238 -7.63 0.53 1.64
C PHE A 238 -8.08 -0.36 2.80
N ARG A 239 -8.71 0.24 3.81
CA ARG A 239 -9.21 -0.47 5.02
C ARG A 239 -8.14 -1.33 5.70
N GLY A 240 -6.89 -0.85 5.71
CA GLY A 240 -5.76 -1.48 6.41
C GLY A 240 -5.08 -2.60 5.64
N VAL A 241 -5.34 -2.76 4.33
CA VAL A 241 -4.60 -3.70 3.47
C VAL A 241 -4.23 -3.07 2.13
N PRO A 242 -3.25 -3.64 1.41
CA PRO A 242 -2.93 -3.25 0.04
C PRO A 242 -4.14 -3.38 -0.91
N GLU A 243 -4.34 -2.38 -1.77
CA GLU A 243 -5.33 -2.38 -2.84
C GLU A 243 -4.64 -2.03 -4.17
N VAL A 244 -4.88 -2.85 -5.18
CA VAL A 244 -4.37 -2.63 -6.53
C VAL A 244 -5.19 -1.53 -7.21
N ASN A 245 -4.51 -0.49 -7.66
CA ASN A 245 -5.14 0.63 -8.34
C ASN A 245 -4.72 0.68 -9.81
N VAL A 246 -5.72 0.73 -10.69
CA VAL A 246 -5.58 0.81 -12.15
C VAL A 246 -6.05 2.19 -12.59
N SER A 247 -5.25 2.88 -13.41
CA SER A 247 -5.49 4.26 -13.84
C SER A 247 -5.50 4.39 -15.36
N GLU A 248 -5.71 5.62 -15.86
CA GLU A 248 -5.58 5.95 -17.29
C GLU A 248 -4.17 5.67 -17.87
N PHE A 249 -3.14 5.60 -17.02
CA PHE A 249 -1.76 5.27 -17.40
C PHE A 249 -1.46 3.78 -17.31
N SER A 250 -2.39 2.98 -16.78
CA SER A 250 -2.24 1.55 -16.71
C SER A 250 -2.60 0.92 -18.04
N ARG A 251 -1.90 -0.13 -18.43
CA ARG A 251 -2.21 -0.89 -19.65
C ARG A 251 -2.77 -2.24 -19.26
N VAL A 252 -4.03 -2.47 -19.62
CA VAL A 252 -4.71 -3.75 -19.40
C VAL A 252 -4.75 -4.53 -20.70
N SER A 253 -4.48 -5.83 -20.63
CA SER A 253 -4.59 -6.73 -21.78
C SER A 253 -5.08 -8.11 -21.34
N HIS A 254 -5.88 -8.77 -22.17
CA HIS A 254 -6.28 -10.16 -21.92
C HIS A 254 -5.11 -11.12 -22.06
N LEU A 255 -5.12 -12.15 -21.23
CA LEU A 255 -4.25 -13.31 -21.35
C LEU A 255 -4.98 -14.45 -22.06
N ASP A 256 -4.27 -15.16 -22.95
CA ASP A 256 -4.79 -16.35 -23.62
C ASP A 256 -4.80 -17.61 -22.72
N ARG A 257 -4.26 -17.49 -21.51
CA ARG A 257 -4.14 -18.55 -20.50
C ARG A 257 -5.00 -18.20 -19.29
N GLU A 258 -5.59 -19.20 -18.67
CA GLU A 258 -6.22 -19.05 -17.36
C GLU A 258 -5.13 -18.88 -16.29
N ILE A 259 -5.40 -18.01 -15.33
CA ILE A 259 -4.61 -17.85 -14.11
C ILE A 259 -5.22 -18.77 -13.06
N ASP A 260 -4.41 -19.65 -12.48
CA ASP A 260 -4.85 -20.46 -11.35
C ASP A 260 -4.89 -19.56 -10.13
N VAL A 261 -6.06 -19.48 -9.50
CA VAL A 261 -6.22 -18.76 -8.24
C VAL A 261 -6.27 -19.83 -7.17
N GLY A 262 -5.27 -19.84 -6.30
CA GLY A 262 -5.20 -20.80 -5.21
C GLY A 262 -6.55 -20.92 -4.50
N SER A 263 -7.06 -22.15 -4.35
CA SER A 263 -8.36 -22.36 -3.69
C SER A 263 -8.30 -21.98 -2.21
N ASP A 264 -7.12 -22.15 -1.63
CA ASP A 264 -6.86 -22.00 -0.21
C ASP A 264 -6.19 -20.65 0.04
N ALA A 265 -6.71 -19.89 1.00
CA ALA A 265 -6.00 -18.72 1.50
C ALA A 265 -4.72 -19.17 2.20
N THR A 266 -3.73 -18.28 2.27
CA THR A 266 -2.52 -18.54 3.05
C THR A 266 -2.90 -18.72 4.51
N THR A 267 -2.71 -19.94 5.04
CA THR A 267 -2.90 -20.21 6.46
C THR A 267 -1.70 -19.68 7.24
N MET A 268 -1.96 -18.89 8.28
CA MET A 268 -0.92 -18.28 9.11
C MET A 268 -1.19 -18.44 10.60
N ASP A 269 -0.11 -18.41 11.39
CA ASP A 269 -0.21 -18.17 12.82
C ASP A 269 -0.71 -16.74 13.07
N VAL A 270 -1.58 -16.55 14.06
CA VAL A 270 -2.21 -15.26 14.39
C VAL A 270 -1.14 -14.21 14.68
N GLY A 271 -0.11 -14.55 15.44
CA GLY A 271 0.98 -13.65 15.80
C GLY A 271 1.87 -13.27 14.62
N GLU A 272 1.96 -14.10 13.58
CA GLU A 272 2.65 -13.74 12.34
C GLU A 272 1.79 -12.80 11.50
N ALA A 273 0.53 -13.16 11.26
CA ALA A 273 -0.41 -12.34 10.50
C ALA A 273 -0.59 -10.95 11.11
N VAL A 274 -0.65 -10.82 12.43
CA VAL A 274 -0.75 -9.50 13.09
C VAL A 274 0.51 -8.65 12.88
N ARG A 275 1.69 -9.26 12.72
CA ARG A 275 2.94 -8.51 12.51
C ARG A 275 3.07 -7.95 11.09
N THR A 276 2.32 -8.45 10.11
CA THR A 276 2.33 -7.90 8.75
C THR A 276 1.61 -6.56 8.66
N GLY A 277 0.78 -6.20 9.64
CA GLY A 277 0.00 -4.95 9.66
C GLY A 277 -1.37 -5.04 8.97
N GLY A 278 -1.64 -6.13 8.25
CA GLY A 278 -2.91 -6.39 7.58
C GLY A 278 -2.72 -7.38 6.42
N ILE A 279 -3.75 -8.17 6.11
CA ILE A 279 -3.76 -9.13 5.00
C ILE A 279 -5.18 -9.22 4.47
N TYR A 280 -5.38 -9.08 3.16
CA TYR A 280 -6.72 -9.09 2.58
C TYR A 280 -7.39 -10.47 2.63
N ASP A 281 -6.63 -11.53 2.37
CA ASP A 281 -7.14 -12.90 2.32
C ASP A 281 -6.21 -13.82 3.11
N VAL A 282 -6.56 -14.07 4.37
CA VAL A 282 -5.80 -14.94 5.28
C VAL A 282 -6.73 -15.94 5.95
N GLU A 283 -6.24 -17.16 6.14
CA GLU A 283 -6.89 -18.15 6.99
C GLU A 283 -6.15 -18.27 8.33
N LEU A 284 -6.87 -18.10 9.43
CA LEU A 284 -6.34 -18.27 10.78
C LEU A 284 -7.06 -19.43 11.47
N VAL A 285 -6.30 -20.27 12.19
CA VAL A 285 -6.85 -21.35 13.00
C VAL A 285 -6.59 -21.04 14.48
N GLY A 286 -7.64 -20.96 15.29
CA GLY A 286 -7.50 -20.60 16.69
C GLY A 286 -8.71 -20.94 17.55
N ASN A 287 -8.50 -20.95 18.86
CA ASN A 287 -9.55 -21.21 19.84
C ASN A 287 -10.36 -19.94 20.08
N ALA A 288 -11.68 -20.03 19.99
CA ALA A 288 -12.55 -18.94 20.40
C ALA A 288 -12.59 -18.85 21.94
N ILE A 289 -11.83 -17.92 22.52
CA ILE A 289 -11.68 -17.79 23.98
C ILE A 289 -12.72 -16.86 24.61
N ALA A 290 -13.36 -15.99 23.82
CA ALA A 290 -14.38 -15.07 24.30
C ALA A 290 -15.29 -14.57 23.16
N VAL A 291 -16.49 -14.14 23.53
CA VAL A 291 -17.37 -13.30 22.69
C VAL A 291 -17.49 -11.95 23.39
N ARG A 292 -17.08 -10.86 22.71
CA ARG A 292 -17.07 -9.50 23.27
C ARG A 292 -18.45 -8.85 23.29
N ASP A 293 -18.58 -7.82 24.12
CA ASP A 293 -19.76 -6.94 24.16
C ASP A 293 -20.05 -6.32 22.78
N GLY A 294 -21.33 -6.12 22.50
CA GLY A 294 -21.79 -5.68 21.18
C GLY A 294 -21.79 -6.80 20.13
N SER A 295 -21.84 -8.05 20.59
CA SER A 295 -22.20 -9.25 19.82
C SER A 295 -23.68 -9.61 20.05
N GLY A 296 -24.24 -10.47 19.20
CA GLY A 296 -25.65 -10.85 19.21
C GLY A 296 -26.51 -9.82 18.48
N LEU A 297 -27.68 -9.52 19.04
CA LEU A 297 -28.61 -8.52 18.50
C LEU A 297 -28.07 -7.11 18.74
N ILE A 298 -27.85 -6.37 17.66
CA ILE A 298 -27.35 -5.00 17.66
C ILE A 298 -28.30 -4.08 16.89
N GLN A 299 -28.07 -2.77 16.99
CA GLN A 299 -28.77 -1.78 16.17
C GLN A 299 -27.77 -0.92 15.43
N ARG A 300 -28.11 -0.52 14.20
CA ARG A 300 -27.30 0.34 13.35
C ARG A 300 -27.99 1.64 13.01
N CYS A 301 -27.19 2.66 12.76
CA CYS A 301 -27.67 3.92 12.25
C CYS A 301 -28.16 3.73 10.80
N PRO A 302 -29.39 4.14 10.44
CA PRO A 302 -29.89 4.01 9.07
C PRO A 302 -29.13 4.88 8.05
N GLU A 303 -28.35 5.86 8.51
CA GLU A 303 -27.62 6.79 7.62
C GLU A 303 -26.17 6.38 7.37
N CYS A 304 -25.44 5.91 8.40
CA CYS A 304 -24.02 5.51 8.25
C CYS A 304 -23.73 4.07 8.62
N TYR A 305 -24.75 3.28 8.96
CA TYR A 305 -24.65 1.85 9.27
C TYR A 305 -23.71 1.47 10.43
N ARG A 306 -23.21 2.46 11.17
CA ARG A 306 -22.44 2.26 12.40
C ARG A 306 -23.36 1.76 13.51
N VAL A 307 -22.83 0.88 14.35
CA VAL A 307 -23.54 0.39 15.53
C VAL A 307 -23.85 1.54 16.48
N ILE A 308 -25.09 1.60 16.93
CA ILE A 308 -25.61 2.62 17.84
C ILE A 308 -25.87 2.02 19.22
N GLN A 309 -25.94 2.89 20.22
CA GLN A 309 -26.32 2.50 21.58
C GLN A 309 -27.49 3.36 22.05
N LYS A 310 -28.57 2.73 22.52
CA LYS A 310 -29.75 3.41 23.08
C LYS A 310 -30.33 4.46 22.12
N GLY A 311 -30.40 4.15 20.82
CA GLY A 311 -30.92 5.04 19.78
C GLY A 311 -29.98 6.20 19.39
N GLN A 312 -28.71 6.19 19.82
CA GLN A 312 -27.79 7.29 19.55
C GLN A 312 -26.61 6.88 18.67
N CYS A 313 -26.49 7.53 17.51
CA CYS A 313 -25.35 7.50 16.63
C CYS A 313 -24.33 8.58 17.00
N ARG A 314 -23.04 8.23 17.02
CA ARG A 314 -21.95 9.19 17.34
C ARG A 314 -21.82 10.33 16.32
N THR A 315 -22.29 10.11 15.09
CA THR A 315 -22.21 11.10 14.00
C THR A 315 -23.54 11.85 13.82
N HIS A 316 -24.66 11.13 13.80
CA HIS A 316 -25.97 11.69 13.43
C HIS A 316 -26.89 11.99 14.63
N GLY A 317 -26.45 11.69 15.86
CA GLY A 317 -27.24 11.93 17.06
C GLY A 317 -28.36 10.91 17.23
N ASP A 318 -29.55 11.36 17.63
CA ASP A 318 -30.70 10.49 17.87
C ASP A 318 -31.25 9.95 16.53
N VAL A 319 -31.31 8.62 16.40
CA VAL A 319 -31.75 7.92 15.20
C VAL A 319 -32.62 6.72 15.57
N ASP A 320 -33.59 6.40 14.70
CA ASP A 320 -34.34 5.15 14.79
C ASP A 320 -33.50 4.02 14.20
N GLY A 321 -32.91 3.20 15.07
CA GLY A 321 -32.01 2.14 14.68
C GLY A 321 -32.68 1.04 13.86
N ILE A 322 -31.91 0.46 12.94
CA ILE A 322 -32.27 -0.79 12.26
C ILE A 322 -31.62 -1.95 13.01
N ASP A 323 -32.40 -3.00 13.30
CA ASP A 323 -31.92 -4.19 13.99
C ASP A 323 -31.02 -5.02 13.06
N ASP A 324 -29.96 -5.60 13.62
CA ASP A 324 -28.97 -6.39 12.90
C ASP A 324 -28.30 -7.42 13.83
N LEU A 325 -27.58 -8.37 13.26
CA LEU A 325 -26.79 -9.37 13.98
C LEU A 325 -25.29 -9.19 13.72
N ARG A 326 -24.48 -9.41 14.75
CA ARG A 326 -23.02 -9.41 14.63
C ARG A 326 -22.38 -10.23 15.73
N VAL A 327 -21.25 -10.87 15.49
CA VAL A 327 -20.41 -11.45 16.54
C VAL A 327 -19.02 -10.83 16.52
N LYS A 328 -18.46 -10.62 17.71
CA LYS A 328 -17.06 -10.28 17.93
C LYS A 328 -16.41 -11.39 18.76
N ALA A 329 -15.93 -12.43 18.11
CA ALA A 329 -15.24 -13.54 18.74
C ALA A 329 -13.75 -13.25 18.89
N ILE A 330 -13.12 -13.68 19.97
CA ILE A 330 -11.67 -13.58 20.18
C ILE A 330 -11.04 -14.92 19.90
N LEU A 331 -10.21 -14.97 18.87
CA LEU A 331 -9.43 -16.15 18.49
C LEU A 331 -8.02 -16.03 19.06
N ASP A 332 -7.52 -17.14 19.57
CA ASP A 332 -6.18 -17.28 20.15
C ASP A 332 -5.60 -18.65 19.74
N ASP A 333 -4.42 -18.63 19.14
CA ASP A 333 -3.66 -19.80 18.69
C ASP A 333 -2.42 -20.06 19.58
N GLY A 334 -2.19 -19.23 20.60
CA GLY A 334 -1.00 -19.23 21.46
C GLY A 334 0.15 -18.34 20.97
N THR A 335 0.11 -17.84 19.74
CA THR A 335 1.10 -16.91 19.17
C THR A 335 0.61 -15.47 19.17
N GLY A 336 -0.71 -15.26 19.16
CA GLY A 336 -1.35 -13.95 19.23
C GLY A 336 -2.86 -14.05 19.46
N THR A 337 -3.54 -12.90 19.38
CA THR A 337 -5.01 -12.85 19.44
C THR A 337 -5.56 -11.91 18.39
N VAL A 338 -6.67 -12.29 17.77
CA VAL A 338 -7.43 -11.46 16.82
C VAL A 338 -8.90 -11.42 17.20
N THR A 339 -9.58 -10.32 16.87
CA THR A 339 -11.04 -10.25 16.97
C THR A 339 -11.66 -10.64 15.63
N ALA A 340 -12.23 -11.84 15.54
CA ALA A 340 -13.05 -12.23 14.39
C ALA A 340 -14.41 -11.54 14.46
N ILE A 341 -14.74 -10.79 13.40
CA ILE A 341 -16.00 -10.10 13.22
C ILE A 341 -16.85 -10.92 12.26
N LEU A 342 -17.98 -11.43 12.75
CA LEU A 342 -18.95 -12.15 11.94
C LEU A 342 -20.09 -11.19 11.59
N ASP A 343 -20.42 -11.13 10.30
CA ASP A 343 -21.59 -10.41 9.79
C ASP A 343 -22.91 -11.10 10.18
N ASP A 344 -24.04 -10.63 9.66
CA ASP A 344 -25.34 -11.17 9.99
C ASP A 344 -25.51 -12.61 9.53
N ASP A 345 -25.02 -12.98 8.35
CA ASP A 345 -25.12 -14.34 7.81
C ASP A 345 -24.31 -15.35 8.64
N LEU A 346 -23.04 -15.04 8.95
CA LEU A 346 -22.22 -15.90 9.82
C LEU A 346 -22.73 -15.90 11.27
N THR A 347 -23.28 -14.77 11.74
CA THR A 347 -23.87 -14.70 13.09
C THR A 347 -25.11 -15.60 13.21
N GLN A 348 -25.97 -15.64 12.20
CA GLN A 348 -27.14 -16.52 12.18
C GLN A 348 -26.72 -17.99 12.26
N GLN A 349 -25.63 -18.37 11.59
CA GLN A 349 -25.11 -19.74 11.62
C GLN A 349 -24.63 -20.15 13.02
N VAL A 350 -23.85 -19.30 13.70
CA VAL A 350 -23.36 -19.62 15.06
C VAL A 350 -24.45 -19.48 16.13
N TYR A 351 -25.46 -18.64 15.91
CA TYR A 351 -26.63 -18.53 16.77
C TYR A 351 -27.58 -19.73 16.59
N GLY A 352 -27.72 -20.22 15.36
CA GLY A 352 -28.64 -21.30 14.99
C GLY A 352 -30.07 -20.83 14.68
N GLY A 353 -30.25 -19.56 14.30
CA GLY A 353 -31.53 -18.94 14.00
C GLY A 353 -31.36 -17.61 13.25
N ASP A 354 -32.43 -17.07 12.69
CA ASP A 354 -32.39 -15.82 11.93
C ASP A 354 -32.57 -14.56 12.82
N LEU A 355 -32.59 -13.38 12.21
CA LEU A 355 -32.82 -12.11 12.93
C LEU A 355 -34.21 -12.07 13.60
N GLU A 356 -35.23 -12.68 13.00
CA GLU A 356 -36.58 -12.72 13.58
C GLU A 356 -36.60 -13.58 14.84
N ASP A 357 -35.95 -14.74 14.80
CA ASP A 357 -35.76 -15.63 15.96
C ASP A 357 -35.03 -14.90 17.10
N ALA A 358 -33.96 -14.18 16.78
CA ALA A 358 -33.18 -13.40 17.75
C ALA A 358 -34.02 -12.27 18.39
N LEU A 359 -34.84 -11.58 17.61
CA LEU A 359 -35.77 -10.55 18.09
C LEU A 359 -36.87 -11.13 18.98
N GLU A 360 -37.39 -12.31 18.64
CA GLU A 360 -38.36 -13.03 19.46
C GLU A 360 -37.75 -13.44 20.80
N ALA A 361 -36.57 -14.08 20.78
CA ALA A 361 -35.85 -14.49 21.99
C ALA A 361 -35.57 -13.31 22.92
N ALA A 362 -35.08 -12.19 22.37
CA ALA A 362 -34.83 -10.98 23.15
C ALA A 362 -36.12 -10.41 23.78
N ARG A 363 -37.25 -10.47 23.06
CA ARG A 363 -38.55 -10.00 23.56
C ARG A 363 -39.08 -10.90 24.67
N GLU A 364 -38.96 -12.21 24.53
CA GLU A 364 -39.40 -13.19 25.53
C GLU A 364 -38.58 -13.08 26.83
N ALA A 365 -37.26 -12.91 26.70
CA ALA A 365 -36.35 -12.71 27.82
C ALA A 365 -36.45 -11.31 28.45
N MET A 366 -37.00 -10.33 27.72
CA MET A 366 -36.90 -8.90 28.01
C MET A 366 -35.44 -8.42 28.13
N ASP A 367 -34.53 -9.06 27.40
CA ASP A 367 -33.10 -8.84 27.44
C ASP A 367 -32.47 -9.19 26.09
N GLN A 368 -31.75 -8.24 25.48
CA GLN A 368 -31.07 -8.47 24.20
C GLN A 368 -29.81 -9.32 24.37
N GLU A 369 -29.22 -9.38 25.58
CA GLU A 369 -28.00 -10.15 25.85
C GLU A 369 -28.22 -11.66 25.70
N VAL A 370 -29.47 -12.14 25.76
CA VAL A 370 -29.81 -13.57 25.59
C VAL A 370 -29.27 -14.16 24.29
N VAL A 371 -29.23 -13.36 23.21
CA VAL A 371 -28.72 -13.79 21.90
C VAL A 371 -27.20 -13.95 21.98
N ALA A 372 -26.51 -12.97 22.57
CA ALA A 372 -25.07 -13.01 22.76
C ALA A 372 -24.64 -14.16 23.71
N ASP A 373 -25.44 -14.43 24.74
CA ASP A 373 -25.21 -15.52 25.69
C ASP A 373 -25.33 -16.88 25.01
N ALA A 374 -26.37 -17.10 24.21
CA ALA A 374 -26.54 -18.33 23.43
C ALA A 374 -25.38 -18.55 22.45
N ILE A 375 -24.97 -17.49 21.73
CA ILE A 375 -23.79 -17.55 20.84
C ILE A 375 -22.54 -17.91 21.65
N ARG A 376 -22.34 -17.30 22.82
CA ARG A 376 -21.17 -17.58 23.67
C ARG A 376 -21.12 -19.04 24.11
N GLU A 377 -22.26 -19.64 24.45
CA GLU A 377 -22.35 -21.07 24.81
C GLU A 377 -22.03 -22.00 23.63
N ASN A 378 -22.37 -21.58 22.40
CA ASN A 378 -22.08 -22.36 21.20
C ASN A 378 -20.62 -22.26 20.77
N VAL A 379 -20.03 -21.07 20.86
CA VAL A 379 -18.74 -20.76 20.22
C VAL A 379 -17.55 -20.90 21.16
N VAL A 380 -17.65 -20.44 22.42
CA VAL A 380 -16.48 -20.34 23.29
C VAL A 380 -15.95 -21.71 23.70
N GLY A 381 -14.64 -21.89 23.61
CA GLY A 381 -13.91 -23.10 23.96
C GLY A 381 -13.76 -24.11 22.82
N ARG A 382 -14.24 -23.77 21.62
CA ARG A 382 -14.02 -24.54 20.39
C ARG A 382 -12.96 -23.87 19.53
N GLU A 383 -12.36 -24.65 18.64
CA GLU A 383 -11.41 -24.17 17.65
C GLU A 383 -12.11 -23.91 16.33
N TYR A 384 -11.70 -22.84 15.65
CA TYR A 384 -12.26 -22.42 14.38
C TYR A 384 -11.16 -22.16 13.37
N ARG A 385 -11.45 -22.51 12.12
CA ARG A 385 -10.76 -22.02 10.92
C ARG A 385 -11.56 -20.84 10.39
N VAL A 386 -10.90 -19.70 10.25
CA VAL A 386 -11.55 -18.44 9.91
C VAL A 386 -10.76 -17.78 8.78
N ARG A 387 -11.40 -17.67 7.61
CA ARG A 387 -10.86 -16.95 6.45
C ARG A 387 -11.48 -15.57 6.36
N GLY A 388 -10.67 -14.56 6.06
CA GLY A 388 -11.18 -13.23 5.72
C GLY A 388 -10.09 -12.18 5.72
N HIS A 389 -10.52 -10.93 5.91
CA HIS A 389 -9.70 -9.74 5.82
C HIS A 389 -9.19 -9.31 7.19
N LEU A 390 -7.87 -9.39 7.38
CA LEU A 390 -7.18 -8.94 8.58
C LEU A 390 -6.76 -7.48 8.44
N SER A 391 -7.16 -6.66 9.39
CA SER A 391 -6.67 -5.28 9.56
C SER A 391 -6.08 -5.10 10.96
N VAL A 392 -4.96 -4.38 11.05
CA VAL A 392 -4.31 -4.07 12.32
C VAL A 392 -4.21 -2.57 12.48
N ASP A 393 -4.86 -2.04 13.50
CA ASP A 393 -4.84 -0.61 13.80
C ASP A 393 -4.52 -0.34 15.29
N GLU A 394 -4.62 0.92 15.71
CA GLU A 394 -4.39 1.33 17.11
C GLU A 394 -5.34 0.66 18.13
N TYR A 395 -6.44 0.07 17.68
CA TYR A 395 -7.45 -0.64 18.49
C TYR A 395 -7.24 -2.16 18.50
N GLY A 396 -6.28 -2.67 17.73
CA GLY A 396 -5.86 -4.07 17.68
C GLY A 396 -6.16 -4.73 16.34
N ALA A 397 -5.97 -6.05 16.29
CA ALA A 397 -6.21 -6.86 15.10
C ALA A 397 -7.69 -7.27 14.99
N ASN A 398 -8.31 -6.98 13.85
CA ASN A 398 -9.67 -7.39 13.51
C ASN A 398 -9.63 -8.20 12.21
N LEU A 399 -10.29 -9.36 12.23
CA LEU A 399 -10.49 -10.22 11.07
C LEU A 399 -11.97 -10.15 10.69
N ASP A 400 -12.29 -9.43 9.63
CA ASP A 400 -13.64 -9.45 9.06
C ASP A 400 -13.80 -10.78 8.31
N ALA A 401 -14.58 -11.70 8.90
CA ALA A 401 -14.63 -13.08 8.45
C ALA A 401 -15.56 -13.24 7.24
N GLU A 402 -15.08 -13.95 6.23
CA GLU A 402 -15.90 -14.46 5.13
C GLU A 402 -16.38 -15.89 5.41
N THR A 403 -15.57 -16.66 6.14
CA THR A 403 -15.93 -18.01 6.61
C THR A 403 -15.56 -18.18 8.08
N PHE A 404 -16.35 -18.97 8.80
CA PHE A 404 -16.12 -19.28 10.21
C PHE A 404 -16.56 -20.72 10.48
N GLU A 405 -15.63 -21.66 10.37
CA GLU A 405 -15.92 -23.10 10.42
C GLU A 405 -15.26 -23.73 11.65
N GLU A 406 -15.99 -24.55 12.40
CA GLU A 406 -15.41 -25.30 13.52
C GLU A 406 -14.35 -26.26 12.98
N SER A 407 -13.16 -26.26 13.57
CA SER A 407 -12.08 -27.14 13.15
C SER A 407 -12.43 -28.60 13.48
N ASP A 408 -12.37 -29.45 12.46
CA ASP A 408 -12.48 -30.91 12.59
C ASP A 408 -11.12 -31.59 12.87
N ASP A 409 -10.06 -30.80 13.13
CA ASP A 409 -8.72 -31.31 13.35
C ASP A 409 -8.66 -32.25 14.56
N ASP A 410 -8.07 -33.44 14.38
CA ASP A 410 -7.92 -34.42 15.46
C ASP A 410 -6.97 -33.87 16.55
N PRO A 411 -7.47 -33.63 17.79
CA PRO A 411 -6.62 -33.14 18.87
C PRO A 411 -5.42 -34.04 19.16
N ALA A 412 -5.53 -35.35 18.90
CA ALA A 412 -4.43 -36.28 19.08
C ALA A 412 -3.34 -36.08 18.00
N ALA A 413 -3.73 -35.79 16.76
CA ALA A 413 -2.79 -35.50 15.68
C ALA A 413 -2.03 -34.19 15.96
N ARG A 414 -2.74 -33.14 16.38
CA ARG A 414 -2.12 -31.86 16.77
C ARG A 414 -1.15 -32.00 17.93
N ALA A 415 -1.56 -32.72 18.99
CA ALA A 415 -0.68 -32.98 20.12
C ALA A 415 0.58 -33.77 19.72
N THR A 416 0.48 -34.65 18.74
CA THR A 416 1.62 -35.42 18.21
C THR A 416 2.57 -34.53 17.42
N ALA A 417 2.04 -33.71 16.50
CA ALA A 417 2.84 -32.76 15.73
C ALA A 417 3.61 -31.78 16.63
N PHE A 418 2.95 -31.24 17.65
CA PHE A 418 3.60 -30.36 18.63
C PHE A 418 4.73 -31.07 19.41
N LEU A 419 4.52 -32.33 19.80
CA LEU A 419 5.57 -33.12 20.47
C LEU A 419 6.78 -33.35 19.55
N GLU A 420 6.54 -33.64 18.27
CA GLU A 420 7.61 -33.84 17.29
C GLU A 420 8.43 -32.57 17.05
N GLU A 421 7.78 -31.40 17.04
CA GLU A 421 8.46 -30.10 16.91
C GLU A 421 9.32 -29.76 18.13
N VAL A 422 8.82 -30.00 19.35
CA VAL A 422 9.56 -29.75 20.59
C VAL A 422 10.77 -30.70 20.76
N ASP A 423 10.67 -31.91 20.21
CA ASP A 423 11.74 -32.92 20.27
C ASP A 423 12.79 -32.76 19.16
N ALA A 424 12.55 -31.92 18.14
CA ALA A 424 13.46 -31.62 17.02
C ALA A 424 14.52 -30.56 17.40
#